data_AF-A0A957QRJ1-F1
#
_entry.id   AF-A0A957QRJ1-F1
#
_cell.length_a   1.000
_cell.length_b   1.000
_cell.length_c   1.000
_cell.angle_alpha   90.00
_cell.angle_beta   90.00
_cell.angle_gamma   90.00
#
_symmetry.space_group_name_H-M   'P 1'
#
loop_
_entity.id
_entity.type
_entity.pdbx_description
1 polymer ?
#
loop_
_entity_poly.entity_id
_entity_poly.type
_entity_poly.pdbx_seq_one_letter_code
_entity_poly.pdbx_strand_id
1 'polypeptide(L)'
;NVTFHLFEPAEGTTQVTVPDLQGRSALTVTIRRTGSRLQIEAAGAVHAWQVLLRGVETIAGLTGGQTASDEAGLLLIPEAGVAELTVEL
;
A
#
# COMPACT_ATOMS: atom_id res chain seq x y z
N ASN A 1 -6.16 10.02 -7.72
CA ASN A 1 -6.10 8.76 -6.94
C ASN A 1 -4.75 8.14 -7.29
N VAL A 2 -3.92 7.81 -6.30
CA VAL A 2 -2.57 7.28 -6.51
C VAL A 2 -2.59 5.78 -6.28
N THR A 3 -2.00 5.00 -7.20
CA THR A 3 -1.80 3.57 -7.02
C THR A 3 -0.31 3.29 -6.94
N PHE A 4 0.14 2.73 -5.81
CA PHE A 4 1.50 2.26 -5.63
C PHE A 4 1.61 0.81 -6.09
N HIS A 5 2.67 0.48 -6.82
CA HIS A 5 2.90 -0.88 -7.29
C HIS A 5 4.01 -1.50 -6.46
N LEU A 6 3.68 -2.51 -5.66
CA LEU A 6 4.64 -3.24 -4.84
C LEU A 6 5.07 -4.51 -5.57
N PHE A 7 6.35 -4.58 -5.89
CA PHE A 7 6.96 -5.74 -6.53
C PHE A 7 7.75 -6.52 -5.49
N GLU A 8 7.45 -7.80 -5.34
CA GLU A 8 8.22 -8.78 -4.55
C GLU A 8 8.83 -8.18 -3.26
N PRO A 9 8.00 -7.72 -2.30
CA PRO A 9 8.51 -6.99 -1.14
C PRO A 9 9.42 -7.90 -0.32
N ALA A 10 10.71 -7.58 -0.23
CA ALA A 10 11.63 -8.29 0.64
C ALA A 10 11.34 -7.98 2.13
N GLU A 11 11.89 -8.78 3.02
CA GLU A 11 11.88 -8.50 4.47
C GLU A 11 12.47 -7.10 4.74
N GLY A 12 11.87 -6.35 5.67
CA GLY A 12 12.34 -5.02 6.07
C GLY A 12 11.43 -3.88 5.62
N THR A 13 11.98 -2.68 5.50
CA THR A 13 11.21 -1.45 5.23
C THR A 13 11.49 -0.90 3.84
N THR A 14 10.44 -0.63 3.08
CA THR A 14 10.49 0.09 1.80
C THR A 14 9.64 1.35 1.91
N GLN A 15 10.10 2.46 1.35
CA GLN A 15 9.39 3.73 1.42
C GLN A 15 9.42 4.45 0.08
N VAL A 16 8.30 5.12 -0.27
CA VAL A 16 8.18 5.95 -1.47
C VAL A 16 7.41 7.23 -1.16
N THR A 17 7.79 8.32 -1.81
CA THR A 17 7.16 9.64 -1.63
C THR A 17 6.68 10.18 -2.98
N VAL A 18 5.43 10.64 -2.99
CA VAL A 18 4.82 11.38 -4.09
C VAL A 18 4.96 12.88 -3.81
N PRO A 19 5.59 13.66 -4.70
CA PRO A 19 5.68 15.10 -4.54
C PRO A 19 4.40 15.84 -4.96
N ASP A 20 4.19 17.04 -4.43
CA ASP A 20 3.21 18.01 -4.93
C ASP A 20 3.74 18.76 -6.17
N LEU A 21 2.92 19.68 -6.71
CA LEU A 21 3.29 20.51 -7.86
C LEU A 21 4.48 21.46 -7.59
N GLN A 22 4.90 21.61 -6.33
CA GLN A 22 6.05 22.39 -5.91
C GLN A 22 7.26 21.50 -5.54
N GLY A 23 7.17 20.19 -5.73
CA GLY A 23 8.24 19.24 -5.41
C GLY A 23 8.35 18.86 -3.93
N ARG A 24 7.40 19.28 -3.07
CA ARG A 24 7.38 18.94 -1.64
C ARG A 24 6.65 17.62 -1.42
N SER A 25 6.96 16.90 -0.35
CA SER A 25 6.29 15.63 -0.03
C SER A 25 4.79 15.82 0.19
N ALA A 26 3.96 15.26 -0.70
CA ALA A 26 2.50 15.29 -0.59
C ALA A 26 1.97 14.04 0.13
N LEU A 27 2.52 12.87 -0.22
CA LEU A 27 2.14 11.57 0.34
C LEU A 27 3.38 10.68 0.40
N THR A 28 3.62 10.06 1.55
CA THR A 28 4.66 9.05 1.74
C THR A 28 4.00 7.75 2.15
N VAL A 29 4.33 6.66 1.46
CA VAL A 29 3.91 5.31 1.84
C VAL A 29 5.12 4.53 2.32
N THR A 30 5.00 3.96 3.51
CA THR A 30 5.98 3.10 4.14
C THR A 30 5.41 1.70 4.26
N ILE A 31 6.14 0.71 3.77
CA ILE A 31 5.76 -0.70 3.80
C ILE A 31 6.80 -1.43 4.61
N ARG A 32 6.38 -2.11 5.67
CA ARG A 32 7.23 -2.95 6.51
C ARG A 32 6.80 -4.40 6.35
N ARG A 33 7.70 -5.26 5.89
CA ARG A 33 7.51 -6.69 5.86
C ARG A 33 8.22 -7.35 7.03
N THR A 34 7.46 -8.12 7.80
CA THR A 34 7.97 -9.01 8.85
C THR A 34 7.38 -10.41 8.64
N GLY A 35 8.16 -11.31 8.05
CA GLY A 35 7.71 -12.65 7.67
C GLY A 35 6.58 -12.62 6.62
N SER A 36 5.38 -13.06 7.03
CA SER A 36 4.17 -13.04 6.20
C SER A 36 3.32 -11.78 6.37
N ARG A 37 3.69 -10.87 7.28
CA ARG A 37 2.90 -9.67 7.55
C ARG A 37 3.48 -8.46 6.81
N LEU A 38 2.61 -7.72 6.13
CA LEU A 38 2.90 -6.36 5.64
C LEU A 38 2.14 -5.33 6.47
N GLN A 39 2.84 -4.31 6.95
CA GLN A 39 2.26 -3.11 7.52
C GLN A 39 2.50 -1.95 6.53
N ILE A 40 1.43 -1.31 6.08
CA ILE A 40 1.47 -0.26 5.06
C ILE A 40 0.92 1.01 5.69
N GLU A 41 1.75 2.04 5.81
CA GLU A 41 1.39 3.32 6.42
C GLU A 41 1.49 4.44 5.38
N ALA A 42 0.45 5.27 5.29
CA ALA A 42 0.36 6.44 4.42
C ALA A 42 0.35 7.73 5.25
N ALA A 43 1.33 8.60 5.03
CA ALA A 43 1.48 9.86 5.73
C ALA A 43 1.46 11.05 4.76
N GLY A 44 0.71 12.11 5.10
CA GLY A 44 0.61 13.34 4.31
C GLY A 44 -0.84 13.74 4.01
N ALA A 45 -1.05 14.47 2.91
CA ALA A 45 -2.39 14.77 2.44
C ALA A 45 -3.03 13.48 1.89
N VAL A 46 -3.80 12.80 2.74
CA VAL A 46 -4.40 11.49 2.47
C VAL A 46 -5.57 11.64 1.49
N HIS A 47 -5.26 11.91 0.23
CA HIS A 47 -6.17 11.64 -0.88
C HIS A 47 -6.35 10.13 -1.04
N ALA A 48 -7.35 9.69 -1.80
CA ALA A 48 -7.49 8.27 -2.13
C ALA A 48 -6.16 7.72 -2.67
N TRP A 49 -5.65 6.69 -1.99
CA TRP A 49 -4.42 5.96 -2.28
C TRP A 49 -4.71 4.47 -2.25
N GLN A 50 -3.96 3.70 -3.01
CA GLN A 50 -4.15 2.25 -3.16
C GLN A 50 -2.79 1.58 -3.36
N VAL A 51 -2.69 0.28 -3.04
CA VAL A 51 -1.47 -0.50 -3.28
C VAL A 51 -1.83 -1.74 -4.09
N LEU A 52 -1.19 -1.91 -5.25
CA LEU A 52 -1.27 -3.13 -6.04
C LEU A 52 -0.10 -4.04 -5.66
N LEU A 53 -0.41 -5.19 -5.08
CA LEU A 53 0.55 -6.27 -4.83
C LEU A 53 0.78 -7.04 -6.13
N ARG A 54 1.89 -6.75 -6.82
CA ARG A 54 2.18 -7.32 -8.14
C ARG A 54 2.54 -8.80 -8.01
N GLY A 55 1.88 -9.63 -8.82
CA GLY A 55 2.09 -11.08 -8.82
C GLY A 55 1.52 -11.81 -7.59
N VAL A 56 0.77 -11.12 -6.73
CA VAL A 56 0.05 -11.72 -5.60
C VAL A 56 -1.41 -11.84 -5.99
N GLU A 57 -1.95 -13.05 -6.04
CA GLU A 57 -3.36 -13.28 -6.41
C GLU A 57 -4.30 -13.24 -5.20
N THR A 58 -3.82 -13.73 -4.06
CA THR A 58 -4.60 -13.86 -2.82
C THR A 58 -3.74 -13.52 -1.62
N ILE A 59 -4.40 -13.12 -0.55
CA ILE A 59 -3.80 -12.87 0.78
C ILE A 59 -4.64 -13.62 1.81
N ALA A 60 -4.04 -13.98 2.94
CA ALA A 60 -4.75 -14.60 4.06
C ALA A 60 -5.70 -13.62 4.78
N GLY A 61 -5.39 -12.31 4.77
CA GLY A 61 -6.26 -11.31 5.38
C GLY A 61 -5.82 -9.86 5.14
N LEU A 62 -6.78 -8.95 5.24
CA LEU A 62 -6.58 -7.51 5.19
C LEU A 62 -7.34 -6.83 6.33
N THR A 63 -6.70 -5.87 7.00
CA THR A 63 -7.34 -4.98 7.98
C THR A 63 -7.21 -3.53 7.51
N GLY A 64 -8.28 -2.75 7.65
CA GLY A 64 -8.33 -1.33 7.29
C GLY A 64 -8.70 -1.03 5.83
N GLY A 65 -9.14 -2.03 5.08
CA GLY A 65 -9.43 -1.88 3.65
C GLY A 65 -10.16 -3.07 3.03
N GLN A 66 -10.35 -2.97 1.72
CA GLN A 66 -10.93 -3.99 0.86
C GLN A 66 -9.92 -4.42 -0.21
N THR A 67 -10.11 -5.62 -0.76
CA THR A 67 -9.32 -6.10 -1.89
C THR A 67 -10.14 -6.10 -3.17
N ALA A 68 -9.47 -5.90 -4.30
CA ALA A 68 -10.03 -6.11 -5.63
C ALA A 68 -9.01 -6.86 -6.49
N SER A 69 -9.46 -7.85 -7.26
CA SER A 69 -8.61 -8.54 -8.22
C SER A 69 -8.24 -7.60 -9.37
N ASP A 70 -6.98 -7.62 -9.77
CA ASP A 70 -6.43 -6.91 -10.92
C ASP A 70 -5.69 -7.91 -11.83
N GLU A 71 -5.62 -7.66 -13.13
CA GLU A 71 -4.92 -8.56 -14.07
C GLU A 71 -3.47 -8.84 -13.65
N ALA A 72 -2.85 -7.90 -12.93
CA ALA A 72 -1.47 -8.02 -12.54
C ALA A 72 -1.24 -8.31 -11.04
N GLY A 73 -2.30 -8.62 -10.29
CA GLY A 73 -2.22 -9.02 -8.89
C GLY A 73 -3.42 -8.60 -8.06
N LEU A 74 -3.18 -8.21 -6.81
CA LEU A 74 -4.22 -7.88 -5.85
C LEU A 74 -4.15 -6.41 -5.44
N LEU A 75 -5.22 -5.67 -5.72
CA LEU A 75 -5.36 -4.26 -5.37
C LEU A 75 -5.90 -4.15 -3.94
N LEU A 76 -5.19 -3.39 -3.10
CA LEU A 76 -5.57 -3.05 -1.74
C LEU A 76 -6.12 -1.62 -1.71
N ILE A 77 -7.35 -1.49 -1.25
CA ILE A 77 -8.11 -0.23 -1.22
C ILE A 77 -8.40 0.11 0.25
N PRO A 78 -7.73 1.09 0.85
CA PRO A 78 -8.03 1.56 2.19
C PRO A 78 -9.46 2.08 2.32
N GLU A 79 -10.05 1.85 3.48
CA GLU A 79 -11.30 2.52 3.85
C GLU A 79 -11.10 4.04 3.96
N ALA A 80 -12.18 4.81 3.83
CA ALA A 80 -12.09 6.28 3.87
C ALA A 80 -11.51 6.76 5.21
N GLY A 81 -10.42 7.53 5.16
CA GLY A 81 -9.73 8.06 6.34
C GLY A 81 -8.76 7.09 7.00
N VAL A 82 -8.64 5.84 6.51
CA VAL A 82 -7.64 4.90 6.99
C VAL A 82 -6.28 5.21 6.35
N ALA A 83 -5.29 5.42 7.22
CA ALA A 83 -3.90 5.68 6.85
C ALA A 83 -3.02 4.43 6.97
N GLU A 84 -3.54 3.33 7.50
CA GLU A 84 -2.76 2.12 7.76
C GLU A 84 -3.49 0.86 7.31
N LEU A 85 -2.81 -0.01 6.57
CA LEU A 85 -3.26 -1.36 6.25
C LEU A 85 -2.34 -2.40 6.90
N THR A 86 -2.95 -3.46 7.43
CA THR A 86 -2.23 -4.69 7.77
C THR A 86 -2.66 -5.79 6.82
N VAL A 87 -1.70 -6.43 6.18
CA VAL A 87 -1.90 -7.54 5.23
C VAL A 87 -1.21 -8.78 5.77
N GLU A 88 -1.92 -9.89 5.78
CA GLU A 88 -1.35 -11.22 6.00
C GLU A 88 -1.24 -11.91 4.63
N LEU A 89 -0.01 -12.16 4.16
CA LEU A 89 0.29 -12.79 2.87
C LEU A 89 -0.12 -14.26 2.82
#